data_AF-A0A243WK74-F1
#
_entry.id   AF-A0A243WK74-F1
#
_cell.length_a   1.000
_cell.length_b   1.000
_cell.length_c   1.000
_cell.angle_alpha   90.00
_cell.angle_beta   90.00
_cell.angle_gamma   90.00
#
_symmetry.space_group_name_H-M   'P 1'
#
loop_
_entity.id
_entity.type
_entity.pdbx_description
1 polymer ?
#
loop_
_entity_poly.entity_id
_entity_poly.type
_entity_poly.pdbx_seq_one_letter_code
_entity_poly.pdbx_strand_id
1 'polypeptide(L)'
;MLLKQLLLPNALLILPLTLSAQTVTDPTRATAARDSLFNQATQVRQQVEQKSTQPPTKAPRNGAYRIIVKGYYVPSAGTKGSSTLAWKHTIIYRYGGTRLELYTAYSDKGKVLLQERRNNGELTWLKVQNYQTPALTSVSFPTWRSSGSYAAKNYVWWNGQSYLLTSRLVKP
;
A
#
# COMPACT_ATOMS: atom_id res chain seq x y z
N MET A 1 -34.31 -63.84 6.44
CA MET A 1 -32.84 -63.93 6.59
C MET A 1 -32.24 -63.29 5.34
N LEU A 2 -31.19 -62.45 5.48
CA LEU A 2 -30.58 -61.55 4.46
C LEU A 2 -31.36 -60.23 4.23
N LEU A 3 -30.78 -59.02 4.22
CA LEU A 3 -29.42 -58.54 4.43
C LEU A 3 -29.54 -57.03 4.82
N LYS A 4 -29.09 -56.63 6.02
CA LYS A 4 -28.92 -55.21 6.39
C LYS A 4 -27.47 -54.83 6.06
N GLN A 5 -27.26 -53.94 5.09
CA GLN A 5 -25.98 -53.24 4.91
C GLN A 5 -26.22 -51.74 5.03
N LEU A 6 -26.01 -51.23 6.24
CA LEU A 6 -25.85 -49.81 6.53
C LEU A 6 -24.39 -49.47 6.22
N LEU A 7 -24.13 -48.74 5.14
CA LEU A 7 -22.83 -48.11 4.91
C LEU A 7 -22.87 -46.72 5.54
N LEU A 8 -22.18 -46.58 6.67
CA LEU A 8 -21.90 -45.32 7.34
C LEU A 8 -20.94 -44.45 6.50
N PRO A 9 -21.04 -43.12 6.59
CA PRO A 9 -20.35 -42.19 5.71
C PRO A 9 -18.88 -42.01 6.11
N ASN A 10 -17.98 -42.03 5.13
CA ASN A 10 -16.62 -41.49 5.26
C ASN A 10 -16.70 -39.96 5.39
N ALA A 11 -16.94 -39.47 6.60
CA ALA A 11 -16.77 -38.08 6.95
C ALA A 11 -15.26 -37.78 7.03
N LEU A 12 -14.69 -37.34 5.91
CA LEU A 12 -13.42 -36.62 5.88
C LEU A 12 -13.54 -35.39 6.78
N LEU A 13 -13.01 -35.49 8.00
CA LEU A 13 -12.79 -34.37 8.91
C LEU A 13 -11.73 -33.45 8.28
N ILE A 14 -12.17 -32.58 7.37
CA ILE A 14 -11.41 -31.42 6.93
C ILE A 14 -11.45 -30.44 8.10
N LEU A 15 -10.51 -30.58 9.03
CA LEU A 15 -10.27 -29.56 10.04
C LEU A 15 -9.86 -28.27 9.31
N PRO A 16 -10.61 -27.16 9.46
CA PRO A 16 -10.16 -25.90 8.93
C PRO A 16 -8.99 -25.44 9.81
N LEU A 17 -7.76 -25.55 9.27
CA LEU A 17 -6.60 -24.84 9.78
C LEU A 17 -6.85 -23.33 9.60
N THR A 18 -7.67 -22.77 10.48
CA THR A 18 -7.76 -21.33 10.66
C THR A 18 -6.52 -20.89 11.41
N LEU A 19 -5.41 -20.77 10.67
CA LEU A 19 -4.22 -20.09 11.16
C LEU A 19 -4.61 -18.62 11.34
N SER A 20 -5.14 -18.30 12.53
CA SER A 20 -5.34 -16.92 12.94
C SER A 20 -3.96 -16.30 13.07
N ALA A 21 -3.64 -15.35 12.20
CA ALA A 21 -2.36 -14.64 12.25
C ALA A 21 -2.21 -14.02 13.65
N GLN A 22 -1.31 -14.57 14.46
CA GLN A 22 -1.09 -14.10 15.82
C GLN A 22 -0.64 -12.65 15.76
N THR A 23 -1.37 -11.76 16.43
CA THR A 23 -0.99 -10.35 16.50
C THR A 23 0.15 -10.20 17.50
N VAL A 24 1.27 -9.66 17.05
CA VAL A 24 2.42 -9.34 17.89
C VAL A 24 2.11 -8.07 18.67
N THR A 25 2.13 -8.15 19.99
CA THR A 25 1.81 -7.04 20.90
C THR A 25 3.05 -6.34 21.49
N ASP A 26 4.24 -6.84 21.17
CA ASP A 26 5.51 -6.24 21.58
C ASP A 26 5.65 -4.81 20.99
N PRO A 27 5.69 -3.76 21.83
CA PRO A 27 5.71 -2.37 21.37
C PRO A 27 6.96 -2.01 20.57
N THR A 28 8.11 -2.60 20.91
CA THR A 28 9.38 -2.34 20.24
C THR A 28 9.33 -2.92 18.83
N ARG A 29 8.85 -4.16 18.70
CA ARG A 29 8.69 -4.81 17.39
C ARG A 29 7.63 -4.15 16.53
N ALA A 30 6.51 -3.73 17.13
CA ALA A 30 5.45 -3.02 16.41
C ALA A 30 5.94 -1.66 15.87
N THR A 31 6.72 -0.94 16.66
CA THR A 31 7.34 0.34 16.25
C THR A 31 8.36 0.11 15.14
N ALA A 32 9.25 -0.87 15.28
CA ALA A 32 10.21 -1.22 14.24
C ALA A 32 9.53 -1.64 12.91
N ALA A 33 8.43 -2.40 12.99
CA ALA A 33 7.64 -2.78 11.82
C ALA A 33 6.99 -1.56 11.14
N ARG A 34 6.42 -0.63 11.93
CA ARG A 34 5.88 0.64 11.44
C ARG A 34 6.94 1.44 10.70
N ASP A 35 8.08 1.64 11.33
CA ASP A 35 9.14 2.48 10.80
C ASP A 35 9.78 1.85 9.56
N SER A 36 9.91 0.52 9.54
CA SER A 36 10.32 -0.24 8.34
C SER A 36 9.35 -0.04 7.17
N LEU A 37 8.04 -0.11 7.44
CA LEU A 37 7.02 0.14 6.43
C LEU A 37 7.07 1.59 5.91
N PHE A 38 7.29 2.56 6.80
CA PHE A 38 7.38 3.98 6.43
C PHE A 38 8.62 4.28 5.60
N ASN A 39 9.75 3.67 5.97
CA ASN A 39 10.99 3.76 5.20
C ASN A 39 10.81 3.16 3.80
N GLN A 40 10.19 1.98 3.70
CA GLN A 40 9.92 1.37 2.40
C GLN A 40 8.98 2.25 1.56
N ALA A 41 7.90 2.77 2.13
CA ALA A 41 7.00 3.67 1.41
C ALA A 41 7.71 4.93 0.89
N THR A 42 8.60 5.51 1.69
CA THR A 42 9.41 6.67 1.30
C THR A 42 10.34 6.33 0.14
N GLN A 43 11.02 5.19 0.19
CA GLN A 43 11.88 4.71 -0.89
C GLN A 43 11.11 4.49 -2.19
N VAL A 44 9.94 3.83 -2.12
CA VAL A 44 9.07 3.60 -3.29
C VAL A 44 8.64 4.94 -3.90
N ARG A 45 8.23 5.89 -3.07
CA ARG A 45 7.83 7.22 -3.52
C ARG A 45 8.96 7.94 -4.23
N GLN A 46 10.13 8.03 -3.60
CA GLN A 46 11.30 8.70 -4.18
C GLN A 46 11.71 8.09 -5.53
N GLN A 47 11.73 6.76 -5.63
CA GLN A 47 12.10 6.08 -6.87
C GLN A 47 11.11 6.32 -8.01
N VAL A 48 9.81 6.27 -7.70
CA VAL A 48 8.76 6.53 -8.68
C VAL A 48 8.81 7.99 -9.14
N GLU A 49 9.02 8.93 -8.22
CA GLU A 49 9.13 10.36 -8.53
C GLU A 49 10.39 10.65 -9.36
N GLN A 50 11.56 10.09 -9.02
CA GLN A 50 12.81 10.25 -9.78
C GLN A 50 12.72 9.78 -11.24
N LYS A 51 11.89 8.76 -11.50
CA LYS A 51 11.72 8.15 -12.83
C LYS A 51 10.54 8.71 -13.61
N SER A 52 9.81 9.64 -13.00
CA SER A 52 8.68 10.30 -13.61
C SER A 52 9.06 11.67 -14.17
N THR A 53 8.35 12.11 -15.19
CA THR A 53 8.41 13.50 -15.63
C THR A 53 7.85 14.42 -14.53
N GLN A 54 8.43 15.62 -14.42
CA GLN A 54 7.83 16.65 -13.59
C GLN A 54 6.42 16.96 -14.11
N PRO A 55 5.41 17.04 -13.22
CA PRO A 55 4.06 17.31 -13.64
C PRO A 55 4.00 18.74 -14.22
N PRO A 56 3.23 18.98 -15.29
CA PRO A 56 2.93 20.35 -15.68
C PRO A 56 2.17 21.01 -14.53
N THR A 57 2.80 22.00 -13.88
CA THR A 57 2.20 22.82 -12.83
C THR A 57 1.13 23.71 -13.45
N LYS A 58 -0.09 23.18 -13.58
CA LYS A 58 -1.26 24.01 -13.84
C LYS A 58 -1.74 24.58 -12.51
N ALA A 59 -1.75 25.91 -12.41
CA ALA A 59 -2.38 26.58 -11.27
C ALA A 59 -3.83 26.09 -11.15
N PRO A 60 -4.28 25.69 -9.95
CA PRO A 60 -5.67 25.32 -9.75
C PRO A 60 -6.57 26.49 -10.12
N ARG A 61 -7.68 26.23 -10.79
CA ARG A 61 -8.72 27.25 -11.00
C ARG A 61 -9.24 27.69 -9.63
N ASN A 62 -9.42 28.99 -9.43
CA ASN A 62 -10.05 29.53 -8.21
C ASN A 62 -11.36 28.78 -7.92
N GLY A 63 -11.53 28.32 -6.68
CA GLY A 63 -12.70 27.54 -6.24
C GLY A 63 -12.65 26.03 -6.49
N ALA A 64 -11.55 25.48 -7.01
CA ALA A 64 -11.42 24.03 -7.20
C ALA A 64 -11.32 23.27 -5.87
N TYR A 65 -12.42 22.61 -5.48
CA TYR A 65 -12.51 21.70 -4.32
C TYR A 65 -11.57 20.49 -4.41
N ARG A 66 -11.13 20.13 -5.62
CA ARG A 66 -10.30 18.96 -5.89
C ARG A 66 -9.17 19.28 -6.85
N ILE A 67 -7.95 18.95 -6.45
CA ILE A 67 -6.73 19.05 -7.27
C ILE A 67 -6.24 17.63 -7.54
N ILE A 68 -5.89 17.33 -8.80
CA ILE A 68 -5.30 16.05 -9.18
C ILE A 68 -4.02 16.34 -9.94
N VAL A 69 -2.91 15.92 -9.38
CA VAL A 69 -1.59 15.97 -10.00
C VAL A 69 -1.20 14.55 -10.41
N LYS A 70 -0.62 14.41 -11.60
CA LYS A 70 -0.18 13.13 -12.14
C LYS A 70 1.22 13.27 -12.69
N GLY A 71 2.07 12.28 -12.41
CA GLY A 71 3.36 12.10 -13.07
C GLY A 71 3.34 10.83 -13.90
N TYR A 72 4.10 10.84 -14.99
CA TYR A 72 4.18 9.74 -15.94
C TYR A 72 5.61 9.27 -16.10
N TYR A 73 5.83 7.99 -16.37
CA TYR A 73 7.16 7.48 -16.64
C TYR A 73 7.74 8.11 -17.90
N VAL A 74 9.03 8.46 -17.85
CA VAL A 74 9.77 8.87 -19.03
C VAL A 74 9.97 7.63 -19.92
N PRO A 75 9.42 7.59 -21.14
CA PRO A 75 9.65 6.46 -22.03
C PRO A 75 11.13 6.40 -22.43
N SER A 76 11.69 5.18 -22.49
CA SER A 76 13.06 4.98 -22.94
C SER A 76 13.19 5.34 -24.43
N ALA A 77 14.30 5.95 -24.82
CA ALA A 77 14.53 6.43 -26.18
C ALA A 77 14.30 5.31 -27.20
N GLY A 78 13.43 5.56 -28.19
CA GLY A 78 13.06 4.59 -29.24
C GLY A 78 11.74 3.85 -29.02
N THR A 79 11.13 3.94 -27.83
CA THR A 79 9.81 3.33 -27.59
C THR A 79 8.70 4.37 -27.88
N LYS A 80 8.00 4.25 -29.02
CA LYS A 80 6.71 4.95 -29.24
C LYS A 80 5.65 4.33 -28.31
N GLY A 81 5.65 4.75 -27.05
CA GLY A 81 4.75 4.24 -26.02
C GLY A 81 3.86 5.34 -25.45
N SER A 82 2.61 4.97 -25.12
CA SER A 82 1.73 5.72 -24.23
C SER A 82 2.48 6.02 -22.92
N SER A 83 2.42 7.27 -22.46
CA SER A 83 2.97 7.66 -21.17
C SER A 83 2.28 6.86 -20.06
N THR A 84 2.96 5.87 -19.48
CA THR A 84 2.41 5.11 -18.35
C THR A 84 2.34 6.01 -17.12
N LEU A 85 1.20 6.00 -16.43
CA LEU A 85 1.02 6.72 -15.17
C LEU A 85 2.00 6.17 -14.11
N ALA A 86 2.89 7.03 -13.61
CA ALA A 86 3.83 6.68 -12.55
C ALA A 86 3.19 6.91 -11.18
N TRP A 87 2.51 8.05 -11.02
CA TRP A 87 1.86 8.38 -9.76
C TRP A 87 0.71 9.37 -9.95
N LYS A 88 -0.17 9.41 -8.97
CA LYS A 88 -1.31 10.33 -8.89
C LYS A 88 -1.47 10.83 -7.46
N HIS A 89 -1.45 12.14 -7.28
CA HIS A 89 -1.75 12.81 -6.01
C HIS A 89 -3.07 13.55 -6.16
N THR A 90 -4.07 13.15 -5.37
CA THR A 90 -5.37 13.82 -5.30
C THR A 90 -5.46 14.56 -3.98
N ILE A 91 -5.76 15.84 -4.03
CA ILE A 91 -6.01 16.71 -2.87
C ILE A 91 -7.47 17.15 -2.95
N ILE A 92 -8.19 17.03 -1.85
CA ILE A 92 -9.60 17.41 -1.73
C ILE A 92 -9.74 18.34 -0.54
N TYR A 93 -10.23 19.55 -0.78
CA TYR A 93 -10.53 20.55 0.25
C TYR A 93 -12.00 20.47 0.60
N ARG A 94 -12.35 19.97 1.79
CA ARG A 94 -13.75 19.87 2.23
C ARG A 94 -14.26 21.20 2.80
N TYR A 95 -15.58 21.33 2.84
CA TYR A 95 -16.24 22.37 3.63
C TYR A 95 -15.78 22.26 5.09
N GLY A 96 -15.46 23.40 5.72
CA GLY A 96 -14.83 23.44 7.04
C GLY A 96 -13.30 23.36 7.05
N GLY A 97 -12.64 23.54 5.90
CA GLY A 97 -11.17 23.70 5.81
C GLY A 97 -10.35 22.40 5.90
N THR A 98 -11.01 21.24 5.99
CA THR A 98 -10.30 19.96 6.07
C THR A 98 -9.69 19.59 4.72
N ARG A 99 -8.43 19.13 4.71
CA ARG A 99 -7.68 18.70 3.53
C ARG A 99 -7.47 17.20 3.53
N LEU A 100 -8.06 16.49 2.58
CA LEU A 100 -7.82 15.07 2.36
C LEU A 100 -6.88 14.86 1.19
N GLU A 101 -5.87 14.02 1.38
CA GLU A 101 -4.87 13.72 0.36
C GLU A 101 -4.80 12.22 0.13
N LEU A 102 -4.76 11.82 -1.14
CA LEU A 102 -4.52 10.45 -1.57
C LEU A 102 -3.38 10.46 -2.59
N TYR A 103 -2.27 9.84 -2.23
CA TYR A 103 -1.18 9.57 -3.15
C TYR A 103 -1.22 8.09 -3.55
N THR A 104 -1.14 7.81 -4.85
CA THR A 104 -1.02 6.46 -5.39
C THR A 104 0.16 6.41 -6.34
N ALA A 105 1.09 5.49 -6.11
CA ALA A 105 2.18 5.17 -7.02
C ALA A 105 1.91 3.85 -7.74
N TYR A 106 2.32 3.78 -9.00
CA TYR A 106 2.08 2.68 -9.91
C TYR A 106 3.40 2.20 -10.52
N SER A 107 3.49 0.94 -10.90
CA SER A 107 4.59 0.42 -11.69
C SER A 107 4.44 0.86 -13.15
N ASP A 108 5.51 0.66 -13.93
CA ASP A 108 5.56 0.78 -15.39
C ASP A 108 4.50 -0.07 -16.14
N LYS A 109 3.98 -1.11 -15.47
CA LYS A 109 2.86 -1.96 -15.93
C LYS A 109 1.50 -1.59 -15.33
N GLY A 110 1.40 -0.46 -14.63
CA GLY A 110 0.17 0.04 -14.02
C GLY A 110 -0.27 -0.67 -12.72
N LYS A 111 0.56 -1.54 -12.13
CA LYS A 111 0.25 -2.16 -10.82
C LYS A 111 0.43 -1.15 -9.70
N VAL A 112 -0.46 -1.14 -8.71
CA VAL A 112 -0.34 -0.24 -7.56
C VAL A 112 0.80 -0.68 -6.66
N LEU A 113 1.79 0.18 -6.46
CA LEU A 113 2.96 -0.06 -5.62
C LEU A 113 2.76 0.45 -4.20
N LEU A 114 2.20 1.66 -4.11
CA LEU A 114 2.07 2.42 -2.88
C LEU A 114 0.75 3.19 -2.92
N GLN A 115 0.05 3.20 -1.79
CA GLN A 115 -1.07 4.09 -1.55
C GLN A 115 -0.93 4.73 -0.19
N GLU A 116 -1.16 6.03 -0.12
CA GLU A 116 -0.98 6.83 1.07
C GLU A 116 -2.17 7.78 1.22
N ARG A 117 -2.79 7.82 2.40
CA ARG A 117 -3.87 8.74 2.73
C ARG A 117 -3.47 9.65 3.86
N ARG A 118 -3.57 10.96 3.65
CA ARG A 118 -3.39 11.95 4.70
C ARG A 118 -4.67 12.74 4.94
N ASN A 119 -4.87 13.12 6.20
CA ASN A 119 -5.89 14.07 6.60
C ASN A 119 -5.21 15.24 7.30
N ASN A 120 -5.38 16.46 6.76
CA ASN A 120 -4.69 17.67 7.22
C ASN A 120 -3.15 17.51 7.33
N GLY A 121 -2.56 16.73 6.41
CA GLY A 121 -1.12 16.42 6.40
C GLY A 121 -0.70 15.26 7.31
N GLU A 122 -1.57 14.76 8.20
CA GLU A 122 -1.29 13.60 9.05
C GLU A 122 -1.55 12.30 8.29
N LEU A 123 -0.61 11.34 8.34
CA LEU A 123 -0.75 10.03 7.73
C LEU A 123 -1.81 9.19 8.46
N THR A 124 -2.91 8.88 7.78
CA THR A 124 -4.03 8.11 8.34
C THR A 124 -4.02 6.65 7.91
N TRP A 125 -3.50 6.39 6.70
CA TRP A 125 -3.44 5.05 6.15
C TRP A 125 -2.34 4.95 5.11
N LEU A 126 -1.67 3.81 5.08
CA LEU A 126 -0.58 3.51 4.16
C LEU A 126 -0.68 2.05 3.72
N LYS A 127 -0.40 1.76 2.46
CA LYS A 127 -0.27 0.41 1.95
C LYS A 127 0.85 0.34 0.93
N VAL A 128 1.76 -0.60 1.14
CA VAL A 128 2.85 -0.95 0.22
C VAL A 128 2.60 -2.36 -0.26
N GLN A 129 2.55 -2.56 -1.58
CA GLN A 129 2.41 -3.88 -2.18
C GLN A 129 3.79 -4.43 -2.53
N ASN A 130 3.95 -5.75 -2.44
CA ASN A 130 5.12 -6.43 -2.98
C ASN A 130 5.18 -6.15 -4.49
N TYR A 131 6.39 -5.84 -4.97
CA TYR A 131 6.64 -5.72 -6.39
C TYR A 131 7.92 -6.45 -6.78
N GLN A 132 7.75 -7.40 -7.68
CA GLN A 132 8.84 -8.07 -8.38
C GLN A 132 8.87 -7.56 -9.82
N THR A 133 9.96 -6.92 -10.18
CA THR A 133 10.25 -6.45 -11.53
C THR A 133 10.55 -7.68 -12.41
N PRO A 134 9.74 -7.99 -13.42
CA PRO A 134 10.13 -8.99 -14.41
C PRO A 134 11.33 -8.47 -15.24
N ALA A 135 12.18 -9.37 -15.71
CA ALA A 135 13.44 -9.06 -16.40
C ALA A 135 13.30 -8.16 -17.66
N LEU A 136 12.09 -7.98 -18.18
CA LEU A 136 11.76 -7.22 -19.38
C LEU A 136 10.93 -5.97 -19.03
N THR A 137 11.48 -5.07 -18.22
CA THR A 137 10.90 -3.75 -17.96
C THR A 137 11.83 -2.68 -18.51
N SER A 138 11.28 -1.68 -19.18
CA SER A 138 12.05 -0.51 -19.65
C SER A 138 12.48 0.39 -18.49
N VAL A 139 11.95 0.14 -17.29
CA VAL A 139 12.23 0.89 -16.07
C VAL A 139 12.63 -0.08 -14.96
N SER A 140 13.92 -0.16 -14.67
CA SER A 140 14.45 -1.04 -13.62
C SER A 140 14.03 -0.57 -12.23
N PHE A 141 12.97 -1.14 -11.65
CA PHE A 141 12.63 -0.91 -10.24
C PHE A 141 13.38 -1.90 -9.36
N PRO A 142 13.93 -1.46 -8.21
CA PRO A 142 14.40 -2.43 -7.23
C PRO A 142 13.22 -3.29 -6.80
N THR A 143 13.44 -4.60 -6.76
CA THR A 143 12.41 -5.52 -6.31
C THR A 143 12.30 -5.42 -4.80
N TRP A 144 11.08 -5.31 -4.28
CA TRP A 144 10.84 -5.47 -2.85
C TRP A 144 9.82 -6.57 -2.63
N ARG A 145 10.24 -7.56 -1.84
CA ARG A 145 9.41 -8.72 -1.49
C ARG A 145 8.48 -8.42 -0.32
N SER A 146 8.70 -7.31 0.36
CA SER A 146 7.93 -6.88 1.52
C SER A 146 6.66 -6.15 1.12
N SER A 147 5.58 -6.47 1.82
CA SER A 147 4.31 -5.76 1.72
C SER A 147 3.81 -5.46 3.12
N GLY A 148 3.04 -4.39 3.22
CA GLY A 148 2.56 -3.92 4.50
C GLY A 148 1.42 -2.93 4.36
N SER A 149 0.69 -2.76 5.45
CA SER A 149 -0.26 -1.67 5.58
C SER A 149 -0.26 -1.13 6.99
N TYR A 150 -0.49 0.17 7.11
CA TYR A 150 -0.64 0.86 8.37
C TYR A 150 -1.99 1.56 8.38
N ALA A 151 -2.69 1.45 9.50
CA ALA A 151 -3.85 2.25 9.82
C ALA A 151 -3.53 3.02 11.10
N ALA A 152 -3.75 4.34 11.07
CA ALA A 152 -3.41 5.19 12.19
C ALA A 152 -4.01 4.68 13.49
N LYS A 153 -3.18 4.74 14.55
CA LYS A 153 -3.53 4.51 15.96
C LYS A 153 -3.87 3.08 16.38
N ASN A 154 -3.87 2.11 15.47
CA ASN A 154 -4.33 0.76 15.84
C ASN A 154 -3.38 -0.36 15.40
N TYR A 155 -3.03 -0.47 14.11
CA TYR A 155 -2.33 -1.66 13.62
C TYR A 155 -1.33 -1.37 12.51
N VAL A 156 -0.26 -2.17 12.49
CA VAL A 156 0.66 -2.33 11.36
C VAL A 156 0.60 -3.78 10.93
N TRP A 157 0.35 -4.02 9.66
CA TRP A 157 0.60 -5.30 9.03
C TRP A 157 1.90 -5.19 8.23
N TRP A 158 2.83 -6.10 8.46
CA TRP A 158 4.16 -6.08 7.85
C TRP A 158 4.68 -7.49 7.64
N ASN A 159 5.02 -7.83 6.39
CA ASN A 159 5.60 -9.12 6.01
C ASN A 159 4.82 -10.35 6.53
N GLY A 160 3.49 -10.33 6.42
CA GLY A 160 2.65 -11.44 6.85
C GLY A 160 2.28 -11.44 8.33
N GLN A 161 2.82 -10.51 9.13
CA GLN A 161 2.53 -10.40 10.56
C GLN A 161 1.72 -9.14 10.87
N SER A 162 0.78 -9.27 11.79
CA SER A 162 0.02 -8.14 12.34
C SER A 162 0.66 -7.70 13.65
N TYR A 163 0.80 -6.39 13.84
CA TYR A 163 1.40 -5.74 15.00
C TYR A 163 0.40 -4.73 15.57
N LEU A 164 0.16 -4.80 16.87
CA LEU A 164 -0.64 -3.80 17.57
C LEU A 164 0.26 -2.62 17.96
N LEU A 165 -0.08 -1.42 17.50
CA LEU A 165 0.59 -0.20 17.96
C LEU A 165 -0.03 0.20 19.29
N THR A 166 0.59 -0.16 20.41
CA THR A 166 0.12 0.32 21.71
C THR A 166 0.26 1.84 21.79
N SER A 167 -0.83 2.53 22.10
CA SER A 167 -0.84 3.97 22.34
C SER A 167 -0.53 4.32 23.80
N ARG A 168 -0.08 3.36 24.62
CA ARG A 168 0.20 3.59 26.05
C ARG A 168 1.71 3.64 26.34
N LEU A 169 2.25 4.86 26.41
CA LEU A 169 3.08 5.20 27.56
C LEU A 169 2.12 5.59 28.68
N VAL A 170 2.02 4.73 29.69
CA VAL A 170 1.40 5.08 30.97
C VAL A 170 2.19 6.25 31.54
N LYS A 171 1.48 7.33 31.82
CA LYS A 171 1.99 8.52 32.49
C LYS A 171 2.33 8.15 33.95
N PRO A 172 3.54 8.37 34.47
CA PRO A 172 3.72 8.75 35.86
C PRO A 172 3.26 10.20 36.07
#